data_AF-A0A935D3V6-F1
#
_entry.id   AF-A0A935D3V6-F1
#
_cell.length_a   1.000
_cell.length_b   1.000
_cell.length_c   1.000
_cell.angle_alpha   90.00
_cell.angle_beta   90.00
_cell.angle_gamma   90.00
#
_symmetry.space_group_name_H-M   'P 1'
#
loop_
_entity.id
_entity.type
_entity.pdbx_description
1 polymer ?
#
loop_
_entity_poly.entity_id
_entity_poly.type
_entity_poly.pdbx_seq_one_letter_code
_entity_poly.pdbx_strand_id
1 'polypeptide(L)'
;MQRWTMALVGVALVGVALACGETDYTKGEYDKKYADPDSLRGDFPPDPYNPALDGGDAGAAVGTLCDGGGPVDGGVCTVSFKNDLMPKLIKECGACHTATGTAPRMDNANAAVTYQNFLQQGRTKPINGKPYINPCSTDKSTSTIACNIAATNPCGLAMPQLTPGVLSKEPTLAAQLDTWLGCGSPDN
;
A
#
# COMPACT_ATOMS: atom_id res chain seq x y z
N MET A 1 -45.41 -54.27 -68.31
CA MET A 1 -44.58 -53.26 -69.00
C MET A 1 -43.87 -52.43 -67.95
N GLN A 2 -42.57 -52.34 -68.13
CA GLN A 2 -41.55 -51.83 -67.22
C GLN A 2 -41.55 -50.29 -67.23
N ARG A 3 -41.66 -49.65 -66.07
CA ARG A 3 -41.36 -48.22 -65.92
C ARG A 3 -40.58 -47.98 -64.63
N TRP A 4 -39.46 -47.30 -64.84
CA TRP A 4 -38.40 -46.91 -63.92
C TRP A 4 -38.81 -45.72 -63.05
N THR A 5 -37.82 -45.24 -62.28
CA THR A 5 -37.67 -43.90 -61.66
C THR A 5 -38.38 -43.71 -60.31
N MET A 6 -37.80 -43.18 -59.23
CA MET A 6 -36.57 -42.39 -59.01
C MET A 6 -35.98 -42.71 -57.63
N ALA A 7 -34.64 -42.67 -57.55
CA ALA A 7 -33.91 -42.60 -56.30
C ALA A 7 -34.18 -41.26 -55.58
N LEU A 8 -34.49 -41.33 -54.30
CA LEU A 8 -34.41 -40.20 -53.37
C LEU A 8 -33.41 -40.59 -52.29
N VAL A 9 -32.15 -40.22 -52.52
CA VAL A 9 -31.10 -40.27 -51.51
C VAL A 9 -31.37 -39.11 -50.56
N GLY A 10 -32.04 -39.40 -49.44
CA GLY A 10 -32.17 -38.48 -48.33
C GLY A 10 -30.81 -38.29 -47.68
N VAL A 11 -30.13 -37.20 -47.99
CA VAL A 11 -28.96 -36.75 -47.24
C VAL A 11 -29.46 -36.28 -45.88
N ALA A 12 -29.28 -37.10 -44.86
CA ALA A 12 -29.43 -36.68 -43.48
C ALA A 12 -28.32 -35.66 -43.17
N LEU A 13 -28.66 -34.38 -43.17
CA LEU A 13 -27.87 -33.35 -42.52
C LEU A 13 -27.86 -33.68 -41.03
N VAL A 14 -26.79 -34.36 -40.60
CA VAL A 14 -26.40 -34.40 -39.20
C VAL A 14 -26.14 -32.95 -38.80
N GLY A 15 -27.11 -32.34 -38.14
CA GLY A 15 -26.90 -31.09 -37.43
C GLY A 15 -25.82 -31.34 -36.41
N VAL A 16 -24.59 -30.94 -36.73
CA VAL A 16 -23.59 -30.67 -35.72
C VAL A 16 -24.14 -29.47 -34.98
N ALA A 17 -24.88 -29.74 -33.90
CA ALA A 17 -25.00 -28.79 -32.83
C ALA A 17 -23.55 -28.49 -32.43
N LEU A 18 -23.04 -27.36 -32.91
CA LEU A 18 -21.97 -26.65 -32.23
C LEU A 18 -22.56 -26.39 -30.84
N ALA A 19 -22.37 -27.35 -29.93
CA ALA A 19 -22.17 -26.99 -28.56
C ALA A 19 -21.04 -25.97 -28.65
N CYS A 20 -21.37 -24.70 -28.50
CA CYS A 20 -20.49 -23.77 -27.84
C CYS A 20 -20.23 -24.41 -26.48
N GLY A 21 -19.33 -25.41 -26.47
CA GLY A 21 -18.68 -25.89 -25.28
C GLY A 21 -18.19 -24.60 -24.66
N GLU A 22 -18.71 -24.34 -23.45
CA GLU A 22 -18.32 -23.18 -22.70
C GLU A 22 -16.80 -23.10 -22.80
N THR A 23 -16.34 -22.07 -23.50
CA THR A 23 -14.92 -21.76 -23.56
C THR A 23 -14.44 -21.74 -22.12
N ASP A 24 -13.25 -22.28 -21.86
CA ASP A 24 -12.59 -22.41 -20.55
C ASP A 24 -12.65 -21.16 -19.65
N TYR A 25 -13.07 -20.03 -20.21
CA TYR A 25 -13.50 -18.82 -19.50
C TYR A 25 -14.50 -19.06 -18.36
N THR A 26 -15.49 -19.97 -18.49
CA THR A 26 -16.46 -20.22 -17.39
C THR A 26 -15.93 -21.16 -16.31
N LYS A 27 -14.90 -21.97 -16.61
CA LYS A 27 -14.25 -22.83 -15.59
C LYS A 27 -13.32 -22.06 -14.67
N GLY A 28 -12.76 -20.95 -15.13
CA GLY A 28 -11.94 -20.06 -14.30
C GLY A 28 -12.74 -19.31 -13.23
N GLU A 29 -14.05 -19.14 -13.42
CA GLU A 29 -14.90 -18.36 -12.52
C GLU A 29 -15.08 -18.99 -11.12
N TYR A 30 -14.81 -20.29 -10.99
CA TYR A 30 -14.92 -21.04 -9.72
C TYR A 30 -13.72 -21.95 -9.45
N ASP A 31 -12.64 -21.85 -10.22
CA ASP A 31 -11.41 -22.57 -9.93
C ASP A 31 -10.77 -21.93 -8.69
N LYS A 32 -10.84 -22.62 -7.55
CA LYS A 32 -10.23 -22.20 -6.27
C LYS A 32 -8.73 -21.89 -6.38
N LYS A 33 -8.06 -22.29 -7.46
CA LYS A 33 -6.67 -21.97 -7.74
C LYS A 33 -6.47 -20.53 -8.20
N TYR A 34 -7.48 -19.92 -8.80
CA TYR A 34 -7.44 -18.54 -9.28
C TYR A 34 -8.38 -17.67 -8.42
N ALA A 35 -8.03 -16.40 -8.26
CA ALA A 35 -8.86 -15.47 -7.53
C ALA A 35 -10.13 -15.13 -8.34
N ASP A 36 -11.16 -14.61 -7.66
CA ASP A 36 -12.46 -14.29 -8.27
C ASP A 36 -12.30 -13.39 -9.53
N PRO A 37 -13.25 -13.40 -10.49
CA PRO A 37 -13.13 -12.67 -11.77
C PRO A 37 -12.93 -11.16 -11.63
N ASP A 38 -13.32 -10.60 -10.49
CA ASP A 38 -13.16 -9.20 -10.12
C ASP A 38 -12.03 -8.99 -9.09
N SER A 39 -11.20 -10.00 -8.81
CA SER A 39 -10.13 -9.91 -7.79
C SER A 39 -9.08 -8.87 -8.13
N LEU A 40 -8.95 -8.51 -9.41
CA LEU A 40 -8.03 -7.48 -9.91
C LEU A 40 -8.73 -6.13 -10.12
N ARG A 41 -10.02 -6.02 -9.80
CA ARG A 41 -10.79 -4.79 -10.00
C ARG A 41 -10.41 -3.78 -8.90
N GLY A 42 -9.46 -2.91 -9.24
CA GLY A 42 -8.85 -1.96 -8.31
C GLY A 42 -7.33 -2.11 -8.23
N ASP A 43 -6.78 -3.18 -8.81
CA ASP A 43 -5.34 -3.37 -8.95
C ASP A 43 -4.82 -2.62 -10.17
N PHE A 44 -3.77 -1.83 -9.95
CA PHE A 44 -3.02 -1.19 -11.02
C PHE A 44 -1.91 -2.13 -11.49
N PRO A 45 -1.55 -2.12 -12.78
CA PRO A 45 -0.40 -2.90 -13.26
C PRO A 45 0.87 -2.42 -12.54
N PRO A 46 1.82 -3.33 -12.25
CA PRO A 46 3.03 -2.99 -11.52
C PRO A 46 3.83 -1.94 -12.30
N ASP A 47 3.99 -0.75 -11.71
CA ASP A 47 4.83 0.30 -12.26
C ASP A 47 6.31 -0.06 -12.03
N PRO A 48 7.15 -0.19 -13.08
CA PRO A 48 8.56 -0.51 -12.93
C PRO A 48 9.38 0.54 -12.14
N TYR A 49 8.80 1.70 -11.82
CA TYR A 49 9.42 2.76 -11.03
C TYR A 49 8.69 3.10 -9.72
N ASN A 50 7.62 2.36 -9.39
CA ASN A 50 6.84 2.54 -8.16
C ASN A 50 6.22 1.21 -7.66
N PRO A 51 7.00 0.34 -6.97
CA PRO A 51 6.55 -0.98 -6.50
C PRO A 51 5.61 -0.91 -5.26
N ALA A 52 4.86 0.18 -5.08
CA ALA A 52 4.14 0.50 -3.83
C ALA A 52 2.62 0.60 -3.97
N LEU A 53 2.05 0.36 -5.16
CA LEU A 53 0.61 0.43 -5.39
C LEU A 53 0.08 -0.81 -6.13
N ASP A 54 0.56 -1.99 -5.73
CA ASP A 54 -0.17 -3.24 -5.97
C ASP A 54 -1.34 -3.24 -4.97
N GLY A 55 -2.56 -3.08 -5.46
CA GLY A 55 -3.79 -2.80 -4.69
C GLY A 55 -4.30 -3.94 -3.80
N GLY A 56 -3.42 -4.72 -3.17
CA GLY A 56 -3.78 -5.79 -2.25
C GLY A 56 -3.25 -5.51 -0.83
N ASP A 57 -4.18 -5.38 0.11
CA ASP A 57 -3.96 -5.45 1.56
C ASP A 57 -3.09 -4.35 2.21
N ALA A 58 -3.78 -3.33 2.74
CA ALA A 58 -3.25 -2.48 3.81
C ALA A 58 -2.77 -3.27 5.07
N GLY A 59 -2.99 -4.59 5.13
CA GLY A 59 -2.54 -5.47 6.21
C GLY A 59 -1.25 -6.27 5.94
N ALA A 60 -0.88 -6.54 4.68
CA ALA A 60 0.26 -7.41 4.37
C ALA A 60 1.62 -6.72 4.64
N ALA A 61 1.68 -5.40 4.50
CA ALA A 61 2.88 -4.59 4.69
C ALA A 61 3.26 -4.35 6.16
N VAL A 62 2.43 -4.70 7.15
CA VAL A 62 2.82 -4.58 8.56
C VAL A 62 3.19 -5.94 9.17
N GLY A 63 2.52 -7.02 8.76
CA GLY A 63 2.79 -8.37 9.25
C GLY A 63 4.26 -8.79 9.05
N THR A 64 4.85 -8.49 7.89
CA THR A 64 6.27 -8.76 7.62
C THR A 64 7.24 -7.77 8.30
N LEU A 65 6.76 -6.63 8.80
CA LEU A 65 7.59 -5.63 9.52
C LEU A 65 7.74 -6.04 10.99
N CYS A 66 6.70 -6.67 11.53
CA CYS A 66 6.60 -7.07 12.93
C CYS A 66 6.84 -8.57 13.13
N ASP A 67 7.65 -9.21 12.28
CA ASP A 67 7.98 -10.65 12.35
C ASP A 67 6.76 -11.57 12.46
N GLY A 68 5.64 -11.20 11.83
CA GLY A 68 4.37 -11.91 11.84
C GLY A 68 3.44 -11.55 13.01
N GLY A 69 3.90 -10.78 14.00
CA GLY A 69 3.12 -10.38 15.18
C GLY A 69 2.11 -9.25 14.94
N GLY A 70 2.24 -8.53 13.82
CA GLY A 70 1.42 -7.35 13.51
C GLY A 70 1.76 -6.12 14.37
N PRO A 71 1.07 -4.98 14.15
CA PRO A 71 1.25 -3.78 14.96
C PRO A 71 1.05 -4.06 16.45
N VAL A 72 1.80 -3.37 17.32
CA VAL A 72 1.53 -3.43 18.76
C VAL A 72 0.25 -2.66 19.08
N ASP A 73 -0.54 -3.21 20.02
CA ASP A 73 -1.64 -2.47 20.63
C ASP A 73 -1.07 -1.45 21.62
N GLY A 74 -0.88 -0.21 21.16
CA GLY A 74 -0.49 0.91 22.03
C GLY A 74 -1.66 1.52 22.79
N GLY A 75 -2.85 0.92 22.74
CA GLY A 75 -4.08 1.46 23.31
C GLY A 75 -4.66 2.63 22.51
N VAL A 76 -5.56 3.38 23.12
CA VAL A 76 -6.16 4.58 22.51
C VAL A 76 -5.11 5.69 22.47
N CYS A 77 -4.59 5.98 21.28
CA CYS A 77 -3.71 7.13 21.08
C CYS A 77 -4.51 8.42 20.98
N THR A 78 -4.14 9.43 21.77
CA THR A 78 -4.75 10.77 21.73
C THR A 78 -4.35 11.59 20.51
N VAL A 79 -3.33 11.12 19.77
CA VAL A 79 -2.87 11.73 18.51
C VAL A 79 -3.22 10.78 17.36
N SER A 80 -3.91 11.31 16.35
CA SER A 80 -4.25 10.62 15.12
C SER A 80 -3.24 10.92 14.02
N PHE A 81 -2.77 9.86 13.34
CA PHE A 81 -1.91 10.05 12.18
C PHE A 81 -2.61 10.90 11.11
N LYS A 82 -3.87 10.56 10.79
CA LYS A 82 -4.64 11.23 9.76
C LYS A 82 -5.05 12.65 10.13
N ASN A 83 -5.56 12.84 11.35
CA ASN A 83 -6.21 14.09 11.73
C ASN A 83 -5.26 15.11 12.37
N ASP A 84 -4.23 14.65 13.09
CA ASP A 84 -3.31 15.53 13.81
C ASP A 84 -1.96 15.67 13.10
N LEU A 85 -1.34 14.57 12.69
CA LEU A 85 0.01 14.59 12.12
C LEU A 85 0.02 14.97 10.64
N MET A 86 -0.85 14.37 9.83
CA MET A 86 -0.81 14.57 8.38
C MET A 86 -0.95 16.03 7.96
N PRO A 87 -1.90 16.83 8.49
CA PRO A 87 -2.00 18.26 8.12
C PRO A 87 -0.72 19.05 8.46
N LYS A 88 0.00 18.65 9.51
CA LYS A 88 1.22 19.30 9.96
C LYS A 88 2.43 18.90 9.10
N LEU A 89 2.54 17.60 8.81
CA LEU A 89 3.51 17.07 7.88
C LEU A 89 3.35 17.69 6.50
N ILE A 90 2.14 17.89 5.99
CA ILE A 90 1.92 18.55 4.68
C ILE A 90 2.52 19.95 4.67
N LYS A 91 2.25 20.75 5.71
CA LYS A 91 2.73 22.14 5.79
C LYS A 91 4.25 22.23 5.86
N GLU A 92 4.89 21.33 6.60
CA GLU A 92 6.35 21.32 6.78
C GLU A 92 7.10 20.62 5.65
N CYS A 93 6.61 19.46 5.22
CA CYS A 93 7.34 18.51 4.39
C CYS A 93 6.74 18.35 2.98
N GLY A 94 5.43 18.60 2.82
CA GLY A 94 4.66 18.25 1.63
C GLY A 94 5.04 18.98 0.34
N ALA A 95 5.90 20.01 0.40
CA ALA A 95 6.44 20.68 -0.78
C ALA A 95 7.58 19.89 -1.44
N CYS A 96 8.37 19.14 -0.66
CA CYS A 96 9.51 18.34 -1.15
C CYS A 96 9.13 16.87 -1.29
N HIS A 97 8.31 16.38 -0.37
CA HIS A 97 7.94 14.99 -0.23
C HIS A 97 6.62 14.68 -0.95
N THR A 98 6.47 15.09 -2.20
CA THR A 98 5.26 14.80 -2.99
C THR A 98 5.26 13.36 -3.51
N ALA A 99 4.15 12.92 -4.13
CA ALA A 99 4.05 11.61 -4.79
C ALA A 99 5.17 11.35 -5.82
N THR A 100 5.68 12.40 -6.46
CA THR A 100 6.79 12.34 -7.43
C THR A 100 8.11 12.90 -6.88
N GLY A 101 8.11 13.32 -5.61
CA GLY A 101 9.21 14.02 -4.96
C GLY A 101 10.23 13.09 -4.27
N THR A 102 11.00 13.68 -3.37
CA THR A 102 12.03 12.96 -2.60
C THR A 102 11.40 12.07 -1.54
N ALA A 103 12.02 10.92 -1.28
CA ALA A 103 11.57 10.02 -0.22
C ALA A 103 11.82 10.63 1.18
N PRO A 104 10.98 10.30 2.20
CA PRO A 104 9.74 9.52 2.07
C PRO A 104 8.69 10.28 1.26
N ARG A 105 7.94 9.59 0.42
CA ARG A 105 6.89 10.21 -0.41
C ARG A 105 5.62 10.39 0.40
N MET A 106 4.94 11.51 0.22
CA MET A 106 3.67 11.82 0.84
C MET A 106 2.62 12.07 -0.25
N ASP A 107 1.46 11.48 -0.04
CA ASP A 107 0.23 11.86 -0.74
C ASP A 107 -0.52 12.85 0.16
N ASN A 108 -0.46 14.13 -0.21
CA ASN A 108 -1.07 15.21 0.58
C ASN A 108 -2.60 15.12 0.62
N ALA A 109 -3.24 14.30 -0.21
CA ALA A 109 -4.68 14.05 -0.20
C ALA A 109 -5.06 12.74 0.50
N ASN A 110 -4.10 11.82 0.70
CA ASN A 110 -4.36 10.49 1.24
C ASN A 110 -3.37 10.10 2.35
N ALA A 111 -3.85 10.22 3.59
CA ALA A 111 -3.07 9.85 4.77
C ALA A 111 -2.69 8.36 4.78
N ALA A 112 -3.60 7.45 4.42
CA ALA A 112 -3.32 6.02 4.41
C ALA A 112 -2.18 5.67 3.44
N VAL A 113 -2.17 6.28 2.24
CA VAL A 113 -1.06 6.11 1.29
C VAL A 113 0.26 6.66 1.86
N THR A 114 0.22 7.82 2.50
CA THR A 114 1.42 8.37 3.16
C THR A 114 1.94 7.46 4.28
N TYR A 115 1.05 6.90 5.09
CA TYR A 115 1.40 5.95 6.15
C TYR A 115 2.09 4.70 5.57
N GLN A 116 1.54 4.11 4.51
CA GLN A 116 2.14 2.97 3.82
C GLN A 116 3.52 3.30 3.22
N ASN A 117 3.68 4.49 2.63
CA ASN A 117 4.99 4.95 2.14
C ASN A 117 6.02 5.06 3.27
N PHE A 118 5.62 5.48 4.47
CA PHE A 118 6.52 5.56 5.63
C PHE A 118 6.94 4.17 6.11
N LEU A 119 6.02 3.20 6.12
CA LEU A 119 6.35 1.80 6.40
C LEU A 119 7.34 1.24 5.37
N GLN A 120 7.09 1.48 4.07
CA GLN A 120 7.93 0.99 2.97
C GLN A 120 9.32 1.64 2.97
N GLN A 121 9.42 2.93 3.27
CA GLN A 121 10.70 3.62 3.41
C GLN A 121 11.56 2.93 4.47
N GLY A 122 10.96 2.53 5.60
CA GLY A 122 11.67 1.83 6.66
C GLY A 122 12.24 0.46 6.25
N ARG A 123 11.60 -0.23 5.31
CA ARG A 123 12.04 -1.52 4.78
C ARG A 123 13.13 -1.39 3.73
N THR A 124 12.95 -0.46 2.80
CA THR A 124 13.82 -0.35 1.62
C THR A 124 15.06 0.50 1.88
N LYS A 125 14.97 1.47 2.79
CA LYS A 125 16.05 2.41 3.12
C LYS A 125 16.03 2.73 4.62
N PRO A 126 16.31 1.74 5.48
CA PRO A 126 16.40 1.96 6.92
C PRO A 126 17.50 2.99 7.23
N ILE A 127 17.20 3.93 8.12
CA ILE A 127 18.18 4.91 8.59
C ILE A 127 18.83 4.30 9.83
N ASN A 128 20.14 4.03 9.78
CA ASN A 128 20.88 3.33 10.85
C ASN A 128 20.24 2.00 11.28
N GLY A 129 19.74 1.22 10.31
CA GLY A 129 19.13 -0.09 10.58
C GLY A 129 17.75 -0.02 11.23
N LYS A 130 17.14 1.17 11.35
CA LYS A 130 15.80 1.35 11.92
C LYS A 130 14.82 1.82 10.85
N PRO A 131 13.54 1.41 10.93
CA PRO A 131 12.53 1.87 9.98
C PRO A 131 12.21 3.36 10.16
N TYR A 132 11.49 3.94 9.20
CA TYR A 132 11.08 5.34 9.28
C TYR A 132 10.05 5.54 10.39
N ILE A 133 9.01 4.71 10.40
CA ILE A 133 8.10 4.48 11.52
C ILE A 133 8.08 3.00 11.88
N ASN A 134 7.92 2.68 13.16
CA ASN A 134 7.86 1.32 13.67
C ASN A 134 6.53 1.10 14.40
N PRO A 135 5.53 0.48 13.75
CA PRO A 135 4.29 0.11 14.41
C PRO A 135 4.41 -1.13 15.29
N CYS A 136 5.58 -1.77 15.33
CA CYS A 136 5.82 -3.01 16.09
C CYS A 136 6.39 -2.73 17.49
N SER A 137 6.46 -1.47 17.92
CA SER A 137 7.02 -1.08 19.22
C SER A 137 6.48 0.26 19.69
N THR A 138 6.24 0.40 20.99
CA THR A 138 5.98 1.68 21.66
C THR A 138 7.25 2.42 22.07
N ASP A 139 8.43 1.79 21.92
CA ASP A 139 9.70 2.49 22.06
C ASP A 139 9.94 3.39 20.84
N LYS A 140 9.73 4.69 21.05
CA LYS A 140 9.92 5.76 20.06
C LYS A 140 11.29 5.72 19.41
N SER A 141 12.32 5.26 20.14
CA SER A 141 13.69 5.19 19.65
C SER A 141 13.86 4.21 18.48
N THR A 142 12.89 3.31 18.27
CA THR A 142 12.90 2.34 17.18
C THR A 142 12.42 2.90 15.85
N SER A 143 11.84 4.12 15.85
CA SER A 143 11.47 4.87 14.64
C SER A 143 12.47 5.98 14.37
N THR A 144 12.74 6.28 13.10
CA THR A 144 13.74 7.30 12.73
C THR A 144 13.13 8.65 12.36
N ILE A 145 11.81 8.73 12.14
CA ILE A 145 11.13 9.97 11.77
C ILE A 145 11.33 11.10 12.80
N ALA A 146 11.17 10.82 14.09
CA ALA A 146 11.33 11.84 15.14
C ALA A 146 12.75 12.35 15.22
N CYS A 147 13.72 11.46 15.07
CA CYS A 147 15.14 11.79 15.12
C CYS A 147 15.60 12.57 13.86
N ASN A 148 15.03 12.26 12.69
CA ASN A 148 15.25 12.99 11.43
C ASN A 148 14.66 14.42 11.52
N ILE A 149 13.49 14.56 12.16
CA ILE A 149 12.84 15.85 12.39
C ILE A 149 13.53 16.69 13.47
N ALA A 150 13.91 16.06 14.59
CA ALA A 150 14.59 16.72 15.71
C ALA A 150 16.06 17.05 15.42
N ALA A 151 16.58 16.60 14.27
CA ALA A 151 17.98 16.76 13.87
C ALA A 151 19.00 16.18 14.86
N THR A 152 18.61 15.17 15.61
CA THR A 152 19.50 14.52 16.58
C THR A 152 20.36 13.49 15.85
N ASN A 153 21.68 13.55 16.02
CA ASN A 153 22.55 12.46 15.60
C ASN A 153 22.15 11.17 16.35
N PRO A 154 22.13 10.00 15.70
CA PRO A 154 22.79 9.69 14.42
C PRO A 154 21.90 9.73 13.16
N CYS A 155 20.70 10.30 13.17
CA CYS A 155 19.69 10.04 12.12
C CYS A 155 19.88 10.74 10.77
N GLY A 156 21.11 11.15 10.46
CA GLY A 156 21.47 11.78 9.19
C GLY A 156 21.16 13.28 9.17
N LEU A 157 20.91 13.80 7.97
CA LEU A 157 20.59 15.21 7.78
C LEU A 157 19.20 15.51 8.35
N ALA A 158 19.12 16.61 9.10
CA ALA A 158 17.88 17.17 9.59
C ALA A 158 16.86 17.42 8.48
N MET A 159 15.60 17.09 8.72
CA MET A 159 14.48 17.47 7.86
C MET A 159 13.46 18.31 8.64
N PRO A 160 12.95 19.42 8.07
CA PRO A 160 13.32 20.00 6.78
C PRO A 160 14.78 20.52 6.76
N GLN A 161 15.40 20.61 5.58
CA GLN A 161 16.82 21.02 5.37
C GLN A 161 17.13 22.49 5.75
N LEU A 162 16.25 23.13 6.51
CA LEU A 162 16.50 24.41 7.17
C LEU A 162 17.42 24.18 8.39
N THR A 163 17.57 25.19 9.24
CA THR A 163 18.31 25.04 10.50
C THR A 163 17.82 23.79 11.26
N PRO A 164 18.73 22.84 11.58
CA PRO A 164 18.43 21.65 12.38
C PRO A 164 17.45 21.90 13.54
N GLY A 165 16.35 21.15 13.58
CA GLY A 165 15.34 21.23 14.65
C GLY A 165 14.35 22.40 14.56
N VAL A 166 14.41 23.22 13.50
CA VAL A 166 13.47 24.33 13.31
C VAL A 166 12.31 23.91 12.39
N LEU A 167 11.24 23.43 13.01
CA LEU A 167 9.93 23.29 12.38
C LEU A 167 9.23 24.65 12.36
N SER A 168 9.51 25.41 11.31
CA SER A 168 9.15 26.83 11.20
C SER A 168 7.64 27.09 11.08
N LYS A 169 6.85 26.11 10.67
CA LYS A 169 5.40 26.25 10.38
C LYS A 169 4.53 25.50 11.39
N GLU A 170 5.04 24.43 11.99
CA GLU A 170 4.30 23.51 12.86
C GLU A 170 5.15 23.12 14.09
N PRO A 171 5.31 24.04 15.05
CA PRO A 171 6.18 23.84 16.21
C PRO A 171 5.71 22.70 17.14
N THR A 172 4.45 22.27 17.05
CA THR A 172 3.91 21.15 17.85
C THR A 172 4.13 19.78 17.22
N LEU A 173 4.56 19.71 15.95
CA LEU A 173 4.66 18.47 15.21
C LEU A 173 5.61 17.48 15.90
N ALA A 174 6.77 17.94 16.38
CA ALA A 174 7.72 17.07 17.08
C ALA A 174 7.11 16.41 18.33
N ALA A 175 6.42 17.18 19.18
CA ALA A 175 5.81 16.66 20.40
C ALA A 175 4.63 15.70 20.12
N GLN A 176 3.82 15.99 19.09
CA GLN A 176 2.72 15.11 18.69
C GLN A 176 3.23 13.82 18.05
N LEU A 177 4.29 13.92 17.25
CA LEU A 177 4.96 12.77 16.67
C LEU A 177 5.53 11.87 17.78
N ASP A 178 6.22 12.44 18.77
CA ASP A 178 6.69 11.69 19.93
C ASP A 178 5.55 11.01 20.69
N THR A 179 4.41 11.69 20.85
CA THR A 179 3.23 11.10 21.51
C THR A 179 2.70 9.92 20.71
N TRP A 180 2.51 10.10 19.41
CA TRP A 180 2.01 9.07 18.50
C TRP A 180 2.94 7.86 18.36
N LEU A 181 4.26 8.09 18.26
CA LEU A 181 5.26 7.01 18.28
C LEU A 181 5.21 6.22 19.59
N GLY A 182 4.95 6.90 20.71
CA GLY A 182 4.76 6.26 22.02
C GLY A 182 3.54 5.35 22.10
N CYS A 183 2.58 5.54 21.20
CA CYS A 183 1.40 4.67 21.04
C CYS A 183 1.63 3.53 20.05
N GLY A 184 2.86 3.28 19.59
CA GLY A 184 3.09 2.27 18.55
C GLY A 184 2.68 2.72 17.16
N SER A 185 2.70 4.02 16.88
CA SER A 185 2.53 4.59 15.54
C SER A 185 1.26 4.11 14.80
N PRO A 186 0.05 4.13 15.39
CA PRO A 186 -1.13 3.58 14.76
C PRO A 186 -1.58 4.36 13.51
N ASP A 187 -2.18 3.66 12.54
CA ASP A 187 -2.85 4.27 11.38
C ASP A 187 -4.30 4.65 11.72
N ASN A 188 -4.47 5.72 12.52
CA ASN A 188 -5.75 6.17 13.07
C ASN A 188 -6.19 7.56 12.60
#